data_AF-A0A4P8GYV2-F1
#
_entry.id   AF-A0A4P8GYV2-F1
#
_cell.length_a   1.000
_cell.length_b   1.000
_cell.length_c   1.000
_cell.angle_alpha   90.00
_cell.angle_beta   90.00
_cell.angle_gamma   90.00
#
_symmetry.space_group_name_H-M   'P 1'
#
loop_
_entity.id
_entity.type
_entity.pdbx_description
1 polymer ?
#
loop_
_entity_poly.entity_id
_entity_poly.type
_entity_poly.pdbx_seq_one_letter_code
_entity_poly.pdbx_strand_id
1 'polypeptide(L)'
;MSTTSDIPQHAHQDPSGAAAQADAKVREIYPGASYAAPVSARTRLRLLGSEAGMATAEYAIATLAAVGFAGILVFILRSDEVRGFLLNLIRTALALP
;
A
#
# COMPACT_ATOMS: atom_id res chain seq x y z
N MET A 1 58.88 -13.36 50.60
CA MET A 1 58.02 -13.88 49.52
C MET A 1 57.89 -12.79 48.46
N SER A 2 58.77 -12.85 47.47
CA SER A 2 58.60 -12.20 46.17
C SER A 2 57.45 -12.89 45.43
N THR A 3 56.73 -12.14 44.60
CA THR A 3 56.31 -12.45 43.21
C THR A 3 55.13 -11.54 42.85
N THR A 4 55.37 -10.52 42.03
CA THR A 4 55.28 -10.54 40.56
C THR A 4 53.93 -9.96 40.12
N SER A 5 53.96 -8.66 39.86
CA SER A 5 52.90 -7.95 39.15
C SER A 5 53.31 -7.95 37.68
N ASP A 6 52.86 -8.97 36.94
CA ASP A 6 53.02 -9.04 35.47
C ASP A 6 51.73 -9.65 34.91
N ILE A 7 50.87 -8.81 34.35
CA ILE A 7 49.85 -9.27 33.41
C ILE A 7 50.14 -8.60 32.06
N PRO A 8 50.41 -9.38 31.00
CA PRO A 8 50.76 -8.86 29.69
C PRO A 8 49.55 -8.22 28.98
N GLN A 9 49.81 -7.11 28.32
CA GLN A 9 48.92 -6.45 27.36
C GLN A 9 48.69 -7.38 26.16
N HIS A 10 47.47 -7.90 26.02
CA HIS A 10 47.03 -8.53 24.77
C HIS A 10 46.33 -7.49 23.90
N ALA A 11 47.03 -7.14 22.83
CA ALA A 11 46.52 -6.38 21.70
C ALA A 11 45.27 -7.06 21.11
N HIS A 12 44.20 -6.28 20.97
CA HIS A 12 43.16 -6.54 19.98
C HIS A 12 42.95 -5.23 19.21
N GLN A 13 43.83 -4.99 18.26
CA GLN A 13 43.58 -4.08 17.15
C GLN A 13 43.06 -4.92 16.00
N ASP A 14 41.78 -4.75 15.67
CA ASP A 14 41.19 -5.13 14.39
C ASP A 14 40.32 -3.96 13.90
N PRO A 15 40.80 -3.05 13.04
CA PRO A 15 39.96 -2.07 12.38
C PRO A 15 39.81 -2.45 10.90
N SER A 16 39.16 -3.56 10.60
CA SER A 16 38.98 -3.99 9.20
C SER A 16 37.75 -4.87 9.02
N GLY A 17 36.59 -4.35 9.37
CA GLY A 17 35.30 -5.02 9.19
C GLY A 17 34.23 -4.07 8.70
N ALA A 18 34.08 -4.00 7.38
CA ALA A 18 32.79 -3.80 6.70
C ALA A 18 32.02 -2.49 6.99
N ALA A 19 32.61 -1.34 6.65
CA ALA A 19 31.84 -0.14 6.31
C ALA A 19 32.14 0.30 4.87
N ALA A 20 32.21 -0.66 3.93
CA ALA A 20 31.98 -0.38 2.52
C ALA A 20 30.47 -0.23 2.28
N GLN A 21 29.83 0.65 3.05
CA GLN A 21 28.51 1.14 2.75
C GLN A 21 28.74 2.23 1.71
N ALA A 22 28.45 1.84 0.46
CA ALA A 22 28.54 2.64 -0.74
C ALA A 22 28.41 4.14 -0.44
N ASP A 23 29.48 4.86 -0.75
CA ASP A 23 29.56 6.32 -0.87
C ASP A 23 28.64 6.77 -2.02
N ALA A 24 27.35 6.49 -1.88
CA ALA A 24 26.30 7.16 -2.62
C ALA A 24 26.31 8.59 -2.09
N LYS A 25 27.25 9.37 -2.61
CA LYS A 25 27.46 10.76 -2.28
C LYS A 25 26.23 11.54 -2.69
N VAL A 26 25.25 11.60 -1.79
CA VAL A 26 23.99 12.34 -1.98
C VAL A 26 24.38 13.79 -2.15
N ARG A 27 24.37 14.25 -3.40
CA ARG A 27 24.68 15.63 -3.73
C ARG A 27 23.45 16.44 -3.39
N GLU A 28 23.57 17.25 -2.35
CA GLU A 28 22.49 18.11 -1.89
C GLU A 28 22.18 19.15 -2.99
N ILE A 29 21.07 18.97 -3.69
CA ILE A 29 20.67 19.83 -4.83
C ILE A 29 20.24 21.21 -4.34
N TYR A 30 19.79 21.30 -3.08
CA TYR A 30 19.41 22.53 -2.42
C TYR A 30 20.26 22.69 -1.15
N PRO A 31 21.17 23.67 -1.08
CA PRO A 31 21.97 23.89 0.11
C PRO A 31 21.04 24.10 1.30
N GLY A 32 21.02 23.10 2.18
CA GLY A 32 20.27 23.14 3.42
C GLY A 32 19.04 22.27 3.59
N ALA A 33 18.70 21.46 2.60
CA ALA A 33 17.73 20.40 2.80
C ALA A 33 18.13 19.45 3.94
N SER A 34 19.43 19.24 4.15
CA SER A 34 19.97 18.36 5.21
C SER A 34 19.79 18.93 6.62
N TYR A 35 19.63 20.25 6.77
CA TYR A 35 19.37 20.90 8.06
C TYR A 35 17.88 21.14 8.33
N ALA A 36 17.01 20.93 7.34
CA ALA A 36 15.58 21.08 7.53
C ALA A 36 15.07 19.98 8.46
N ALA A 37 14.28 20.36 9.48
CA ALA A 37 13.68 19.39 10.38
C ALA A 37 12.91 18.35 9.57
N PRO A 38 13.08 17.04 9.82
CA PRO A 38 12.37 16.01 9.08
C PRO A 38 10.87 16.24 9.23
N VAL A 39 10.16 16.33 8.10
CA VAL A 39 8.70 16.36 8.08
C VAL A 39 8.20 15.15 8.87
N SER A 40 7.52 15.42 9.97
CA SER A 40 7.14 14.40 10.94
C SER A 40 6.33 13.30 10.28
N ALA A 41 6.80 12.06 10.38
CA ALA A 41 6.08 10.86 9.96
C ALA A 41 4.69 10.72 10.62
N ARG A 42 4.40 11.51 11.66
CA ARG A 42 3.09 11.60 12.32
C ARG A 42 1.94 11.94 11.38
N THR A 43 2.18 12.70 10.31
CA THR A 43 1.11 13.03 9.34
C THR A 43 0.62 11.79 8.60
N ARG A 44 1.52 10.84 8.28
CA ARG A 44 1.11 9.54 7.70
C ARG A 44 0.34 8.70 8.71
N LEU A 45 0.79 8.62 9.96
CA LEU A 45 0.05 7.87 10.99
C LEU A 45 -1.36 8.42 11.23
N ARG A 46 -1.57 9.73 11.10
CA ARG A 46 -2.90 10.36 11.24
C ARG A 46 -3.87 9.98 10.12
N LEU A 47 -3.38 9.78 8.89
CA LEU A 47 -4.20 9.30 7.77
C LEU A 47 -4.66 7.85 7.98
N LEU A 48 -3.82 7.01 8.60
CA LEU A 48 -4.19 5.62 8.94
C LEU A 48 -5.12 5.53 10.18
N GLY A 49 -5.18 6.57 11.02
CA GLY A 49 -5.98 6.58 12.25
C GLY A 49 -7.28 7.41 12.17
N SER A 50 -7.61 7.96 11.01
CA SER A 50 -8.85 8.72 10.81
C SER A 50 -10.03 7.77 10.57
N GLU A 51 -10.47 7.08 11.62
CA GLU A 51 -11.73 6.31 11.64
C GLU A 51 -12.97 7.20 11.39
N ALA A 52 -12.82 8.51 11.66
CA ALA A 52 -13.84 9.51 11.36
C ALA A 52 -14.04 9.62 9.83
N GLY A 53 -15.08 8.96 9.33
CA GLY A 53 -15.44 8.92 7.91
C GLY A 53 -15.17 7.57 7.22
N MET A 54 -14.53 6.61 7.88
CA MET A 54 -14.29 5.28 7.30
C MET A 54 -15.61 4.55 6.99
N ALA A 55 -16.60 4.62 7.88
CA ALA A 55 -17.91 4.02 7.67
C ALA A 55 -18.59 4.57 6.39
N THR A 56 -18.60 5.88 6.18
CA THR A 56 -19.23 6.49 4.98
C THR A 56 -18.45 6.16 3.69
N ALA A 57 -17.12 6.10 3.76
CA ALA A 57 -16.28 5.71 2.63
C ALA A 57 -16.47 4.22 2.26
N GLU A 58 -16.62 3.34 3.25
CA GLU A 58 -16.85 1.91 3.04
C GLU A 58 -18.15 1.67 2.27
N TYR A 59 -19.26 2.27 2.71
CA TYR A 59 -20.54 2.16 2.00
C TYR A 59 -20.45 2.74 0.58
N ALA A 60 -19.72 3.84 0.39
CA ALA A 60 -19.52 4.44 -0.92
C ALA A 60 -18.77 3.49 -1.85
N ILE A 61 -17.68 2.86 -1.40
CA ILE A 61 -16.90 1.91 -2.21
C ILE A 61 -17.73 0.65 -2.49
N ALA A 62 -18.43 0.11 -1.50
CA ALA A 62 -19.31 -1.05 -1.69
C ALA A 62 -20.40 -0.77 -2.74
N THR A 63 -21.00 0.42 -2.69
CA THR A 63 -22.02 0.84 -3.67
C THR A 63 -21.40 1.02 -5.06
N LEU A 64 -20.24 1.68 -5.17
CA LEU A 64 -19.54 1.85 -6.44
C LEU A 64 -19.13 0.50 -7.06
N ALA A 65 -18.66 -0.44 -6.24
CA ALA A 65 -18.33 -1.78 -6.69
C ALA A 65 -19.57 -2.51 -7.22
N ALA A 66 -20.69 -2.46 -6.48
CA ALA A 66 -21.95 -3.07 -6.89
C ALA A 66 -22.51 -2.44 -8.18
N VAL A 67 -22.44 -1.10 -8.30
CA VAL A 67 -22.87 -0.38 -9.50
C VAL A 67 -21.99 -0.73 -10.70
N GLY A 68 -20.67 -0.86 -10.50
CA GLY A 68 -19.75 -1.31 -11.55
C GLY A 68 -20.09 -2.71 -12.06
N PHE A 69 -20.35 -3.65 -11.15
CA PHE A 69 -20.81 -4.99 -11.50
C PHE A 69 -22.16 -4.96 -12.25
N ALA A 70 -23.13 -4.18 -11.76
CA ALA A 70 -24.41 -3.99 -12.44
C ALA A 70 -24.24 -3.40 -13.85
N GLY A 71 -23.26 -2.50 -14.05
CA GLY A 71 -22.92 -1.96 -15.36
C GLY A 71 -22.51 -3.04 -16.36
N ILE A 72 -21.73 -4.03 -15.93
CA ILE A 72 -21.35 -5.19 -16.75
C ILE A 72 -22.60 -6.01 -17.10
N LEU A 73 -23.46 -6.28 -16.12
CA LEU A 73 -24.71 -7.00 -16.37
C LEU A 73 -25.60 -6.26 -17.38
N VAL A 74 -25.75 -4.94 -17.25
CA VAL A 74 -26.49 -4.11 -18.20
C VAL A 74 -25.86 -4.20 -19.60
N PHE A 75 -24.52 -4.18 -19.70
CA PHE A 75 -23.84 -4.34 -20.98
C PHE A 75 -24.17 -5.70 -21.63
N ILE A 76 -24.14 -6.79 -20.86
CA ILE A 76 -24.53 -8.12 -21.33
C ILE A 76 -25.99 -8.14 -21.80
N LEU A 77 -26.91 -7.57 -21.00
CA LEU A 77 -28.34 -7.50 -21.33
C LEU A 77 -28.64 -6.65 -22.57
N ARG A 78 -27.72 -5.76 -22.97
CA ARG A 78 -27.90 -4.93 -24.16
C ARG A 78 -27.62 -5.68 -25.46
N SER A 79 -26.96 -6.84 -25.41
CA SER A 79 -26.67 -7.64 -26.62
C SER A 79 -27.95 -8.17 -27.28
N ASP A 80 -27.91 -8.31 -28.60
CA ASP A 80 -29.08 -8.74 -29.37
C ASP A 80 -29.47 -10.20 -29.08
N GLU A 81 -28.47 -11.07 -28.86
CA GLU A 81 -28.69 -12.47 -28.49
C GLU A 81 -29.43 -12.60 -27.17
N VAL A 82 -28.95 -11.90 -26.12
CA VAL A 82 -29.54 -11.96 -24.78
C VAL A 82 -30.93 -11.30 -24.78
N ARG A 83 -31.07 -10.17 -25.46
CA ARG A 83 -32.37 -9.50 -25.62
C ARG A 83 -33.38 -10.40 -26.33
N GLY A 84 -32.98 -11.06 -27.40
CA GLY A 84 -33.82 -12.00 -28.15
C GLY A 84 -34.27 -13.18 -27.28
N PHE A 85 -33.34 -13.77 -26.52
CA PHE A 85 -33.64 -14.83 -25.56
C PHE A 85 -34.68 -14.41 -24.52
N LEU A 86 -34.48 -13.24 -23.88
CA LEU A 86 -35.42 -12.71 -22.89
C LEU A 86 -36.80 -12.41 -23.48
N LEU A 87 -36.86 -11.84 -24.68
CA LEU A 87 -38.13 -11.60 -25.37
C LEU A 87 -38.86 -12.90 -25.69
N ASN A 88 -38.14 -13.94 -26.09
CA ASN A 88 -38.73 -15.27 -26.31
C ASN A 88 -39.30 -15.83 -25.01
N LEU A 89 -38.55 -15.78 -23.91
CA LEU A 89 -39.02 -16.25 -22.60
C LEU A 89 -40.28 -15.50 -22.15
N ILE A 90 -40.32 -14.17 -22.32
CA ILE A 90 -41.52 -13.36 -22.02
C ILE A 90 -42.69 -13.77 -22.91
N ARG A 91 -42.49 -13.94 -24.23
CA ARG A 91 -43.55 -14.39 -25.13
C ARG A 91 -44.09 -15.75 -24.74
N THR A 92 -43.24 -16.71 -24.40
CA THR A 92 -43.67 -18.03 -23.92
C THR A 92 -44.45 -17.93 -22.60
N ALA A 93 -43.99 -17.09 -21.67
CA ALA A 93 -44.67 -16.89 -20.38
C ALA A 93 -46.02 -16.15 -20.52
N LEU A 94 -46.19 -15.31 -21.54
CA LEU A 94 -47.45 -14.59 -21.80
C LEU A 94 -48.38 -15.32 -22.78
N ALA A 95 -47.87 -16.31 -23.52
CA ALA A 95 -48.64 -17.16 -24.41
C ALA A 95 -49.22 -18.40 -23.71
N LEU A 96 -49.10 -18.48 -22.38
CA LEU A 96 -49.93 -19.37 -21.56
C LEU A 96 -51.41 -19.14 -21.95
N PRO A 97 -52.16 -20.17 -22.40
CA PRO A 97 -53.58 -20.05 -22.72
C PRO A 97 -54.40 -19.51 -21.55
#